data_AF-A0A6A6P8E3-F1
#
_entry.id   AF-A0A6A6P8E3-F1
#
_cell.length_a   1.000
_cell.length_b   1.000
_cell.length_c   1.000
_cell.angle_alpha   90.00
_cell.angle_beta   90.00
_cell.angle_gamma   90.00
#
_symmetry.space_group_name_H-M   'P 1'
#
loop_
_entity.id
_entity.type
_entity.pdbx_description
1 polymer ?
#
loop_
_entity_poly.entity_id
_entity_poly.type
_entity_poly.pdbx_seq_one_letter_code
_entity_poly.pdbx_strand_id
1 'polypeptide(L)'
;MASSAAASVAAFTLDRRLFNPTLYTSIRSLWFAGLPPPSSKTAPTEAQAKRWFGAGSPDEKRAFDEALGSAGCAAALRAVGPDSFALPPGLSRDVAAEKREAGRVAAPFWVEIDRSASGAEEEGGRREKDGGEEGVARGPAYTALSLVLLLDQCSRNLFRAQQALVYSHYDVIARSLVRSILAPGDDEARRLDLQFRAAPCYRIWFYIPLMHSEDLGDHDLFSAMLARLETECQGNEATSEFVKRTAAAEKTHRDLLEKFGRYPHRNKALGSALIFFADVSARLAEFHANTLFVILHHLNSTPQGCQPPELRTCGRYHLFEHNRCVAAKEMDTRTCGDDVVVLRLPPQGPRGKFGPSPSDTFPPCFPLGQCDGIDEFPQQKKMSAWKKALLCAKA
;
A
#
# COMPACT_ATOMS: atom_id res chain seq x y z
N MET A 1 -0.33 -28.41 -10.88
CA MET A 1 0.79 -27.44 -10.82
C MET A 1 0.84 -26.62 -9.53
N ALA A 2 -0.28 -26.10 -9.00
CA ALA A 2 -0.30 -25.33 -7.74
C ALA A 2 0.31 -26.07 -6.52
N SER A 3 0.08 -27.39 -6.41
CA SER A 3 0.66 -28.22 -5.34
C SER A 3 2.19 -28.33 -5.40
N SER A 4 2.81 -28.14 -6.57
CA SER A 4 4.27 -28.24 -6.74
C SER A 4 4.99 -26.98 -6.28
N ALA A 5 4.41 -25.80 -6.56
CA ALA A 5 4.98 -24.52 -6.13
C ALA A 5 4.89 -24.35 -4.61
N ALA A 6 3.76 -24.72 -4.00
CA ALA A 6 3.59 -24.66 -2.54
C ALA A 6 4.56 -25.56 -1.77
N ALA A 7 4.84 -26.78 -2.29
CA ALA A 7 5.86 -27.67 -1.72
C ALA A 7 7.28 -27.12 -1.89
N SER A 8 7.57 -26.48 -3.03
CA SER A 8 8.88 -25.88 -3.33
C SER A 8 9.21 -24.71 -2.40
N VAL A 9 8.20 -23.94 -1.98
CA VAL A 9 8.38 -22.77 -1.09
C VAL A 9 8.77 -23.20 0.32
N ALA A 10 8.09 -24.20 0.89
CA ALA A 10 8.39 -24.68 2.24
C ALA A 10 9.75 -25.40 2.33
N ALA A 11 10.21 -26.00 1.22
CA ALA A 11 11.50 -26.67 1.12
C ALA A 11 12.67 -25.73 0.77
N PHE A 12 12.39 -24.44 0.51
CA PHE A 12 13.43 -23.47 0.17
C PHE A 12 14.39 -23.27 1.35
N THR A 13 15.69 -23.19 1.07
CA THR A 13 16.72 -22.92 2.08
C THR A 13 17.35 -21.57 1.81
N LEU A 14 17.32 -20.67 2.79
CA LEU A 14 17.98 -19.37 2.69
C LEU A 14 19.50 -19.54 2.52
N ASP A 15 20.11 -18.81 1.59
CA ASP A 15 21.57 -18.82 1.39
C ASP A 15 22.26 -18.22 2.62
N ARG A 16 22.91 -19.08 3.42
CA ARG A 16 23.58 -18.70 4.67
C ARG A 16 24.74 -17.72 4.49
N ARG A 17 25.27 -17.57 3.28
CA ARG A 17 26.27 -16.55 2.97
C ARG A 17 25.66 -15.16 2.93
N LEU A 18 24.38 -15.06 2.58
CA LEU A 18 23.62 -13.81 2.53
C LEU A 18 22.82 -13.59 3.82
N PHE A 19 22.10 -14.61 4.28
CA PHE A 19 21.27 -14.61 5.48
C PHE A 19 22.10 -15.01 6.70
N ASN A 20 22.75 -14.02 7.32
CA ASN A 20 23.69 -14.22 8.42
C ASN A 20 23.62 -13.09 9.46
N PRO A 21 24.24 -13.27 10.66
CA PRO A 21 24.21 -12.27 11.73
C PRO A 21 24.74 -10.90 11.33
N THR A 22 25.70 -10.82 10.41
CA THR A 22 26.25 -9.55 9.91
C THR A 22 25.18 -8.77 9.16
N LEU A 23 24.48 -9.39 8.20
CA LEU A 23 23.35 -8.76 7.50
C LEU A 23 22.31 -8.23 8.49
N TYR A 24 21.89 -9.07 9.44
CA TYR A 24 20.84 -8.70 10.39
C TYR A 24 21.24 -7.53 11.28
N THR A 25 22.49 -7.53 11.73
CA THR A 25 23.07 -6.44 12.51
C THR A 25 23.14 -5.18 11.68
N SER A 26 23.68 -5.22 10.46
CA SER A 26 23.78 -4.06 9.59
C SER A 26 22.42 -3.43 9.29
N ILE A 27 21.39 -4.24 9.05
CA ILE A 27 20.01 -3.75 8.88
C ILE A 27 19.56 -2.98 10.12
N ARG A 28 19.70 -3.55 11.33
CA ARG A 28 19.26 -2.88 12.56
C ARG A 28 20.09 -1.64 12.87
N SER A 29 21.41 -1.71 12.71
CA SER A 29 22.31 -0.59 12.95
C SER A 29 22.00 0.59 12.05
N LEU A 30 21.71 0.35 10.76
CA LEU A 30 21.29 1.41 9.83
C LEU A 30 19.89 1.92 10.14
N TRP A 31 18.93 1.01 10.33
CA TRP A 31 17.54 1.37 10.53
C TRP A 31 17.34 2.18 11.81
N PHE A 32 17.90 1.70 12.92
CA PHE A 32 17.78 2.29 14.24
C PHE A 32 18.96 3.21 14.60
N ALA A 33 19.77 3.66 13.62
CA ALA A 33 20.93 4.50 13.91
C ALA A 33 20.54 5.72 14.76
N GLY A 34 21.21 5.88 15.90
CA GLY A 34 20.97 6.93 16.89
C GLY A 34 19.84 6.65 17.88
N LEU A 35 19.21 5.47 17.87
CA LEU A 35 18.33 5.03 18.96
C LEU A 35 19.13 4.27 20.02
N PRO A 36 18.76 4.42 21.30
CA PRO A 36 19.32 3.57 22.33
C PRO A 36 18.91 2.11 22.10
N PRO A 37 19.67 1.14 22.65
CA PRO A 37 19.28 -0.26 22.65
C PRO A 37 17.83 -0.46 23.14
N PRO A 38 17.18 -1.57 22.78
CA PRO A 38 15.76 -1.82 23.07
C PRO A 38 15.48 -2.17 24.55
N SER A 39 16.09 -1.43 25.48
CA SER A 39 15.87 -1.52 26.93
C SER A 39 15.08 -0.32 27.48
N SER A 40 14.77 0.69 26.65
CA SER A 40 14.11 1.91 27.10
C SER A 40 12.96 2.36 26.19
N LYS A 41 11.93 2.95 26.82
CA LYS A 41 10.81 3.60 26.15
C LYS A 41 11.24 4.97 25.61
N THR A 42 11.94 4.96 24.49
CA THR A 42 12.43 6.17 23.82
C THR A 42 11.63 6.40 22.55
N ALA A 43 11.13 7.62 22.36
CA ALA A 43 10.48 8.04 21.12
C ALA A 43 11.52 8.31 20.01
N PRO A 44 11.17 8.18 18.74
CA PRO A 44 12.12 8.46 17.67
C PRO A 44 12.36 9.96 17.55
N THR A 45 13.60 10.31 17.23
CA THR A 45 13.97 11.67 16.82
C THR A 45 13.36 12.01 15.46
N GLU A 46 13.30 13.29 15.12
CA GLU A 46 12.82 13.73 13.80
C GLU A 46 13.66 13.13 12.66
N ALA A 47 14.98 13.01 12.84
CA ALA A 47 15.86 12.39 11.86
C ALA A 47 15.51 10.90 11.60
N GLN A 48 15.19 10.16 12.66
CA GLN A 48 14.75 8.76 12.54
C GLN A 48 13.38 8.67 11.86
N ALA A 49 12.42 9.52 12.27
CA ALA A 49 11.11 9.56 11.63
C ALA A 49 11.21 9.90 10.13
N LYS A 50 12.08 10.85 9.73
CA LYS A 50 12.34 11.19 8.32
C LYS A 50 12.89 10.02 7.53
N ARG A 51 13.85 9.29 8.09
CA ARG A 51 14.45 8.09 7.49
C ARG A 51 13.40 7.00 7.26
N TRP A 52 12.63 6.69 8.29
CA TRP A 52 11.65 5.59 8.29
C TRP A 52 10.45 5.85 7.39
N PHE A 53 9.87 7.04 7.46
CA PHE A 53 8.62 7.35 6.78
C PHE A 53 8.82 8.10 5.45
N GLY A 54 10.07 8.17 4.97
CA GLY A 54 10.39 8.77 3.68
C GLY A 54 10.07 10.27 3.62
N ALA A 55 10.18 10.98 4.74
CA ALA A 55 10.02 12.44 4.80
C ALA A 55 11.34 13.21 4.62
N GLY A 56 12.46 12.52 4.40
CA GLY A 56 13.74 13.11 4.03
C GLY A 56 13.79 13.65 2.58
N SER A 57 14.84 14.42 2.29
CA SER A 57 15.16 14.94 0.96
C SER A 57 15.46 13.80 -0.04
N PRO A 58 15.43 14.08 -1.37
CA PRO A 58 15.82 13.08 -2.35
C PRO A 58 17.25 12.55 -2.17
N ASP A 59 18.20 13.39 -1.75
CA ASP A 59 19.58 12.99 -1.46
C ASP A 59 19.66 12.10 -0.22
N GLU A 60 18.96 12.45 0.86
CA GLU A 60 18.91 11.64 2.08
C GLU A 60 18.32 10.25 1.80
N LYS A 61 17.28 10.18 0.97
CA LYS A 61 16.68 8.91 0.53
C LYS A 61 17.68 8.08 -0.27
N ARG A 62 18.34 8.68 -1.28
CA ARG A 62 19.34 7.99 -2.10
C ARG A 62 20.48 7.44 -1.26
N ALA A 63 21.06 8.25 -0.39
CA ALA A 63 22.16 7.85 0.48
C ALA A 63 21.75 6.69 1.41
N PHE A 64 20.53 6.73 1.94
CA PHE A 64 20.02 5.65 2.78
C PHE A 64 19.75 4.36 1.98
N ASP A 65 19.19 4.47 0.78
CA ASP A 65 18.97 3.32 -0.11
C ASP A 65 20.30 2.67 -0.53
N GLU A 66 21.32 3.48 -0.84
CA GLU A 66 22.70 3.01 -1.13
C GLU A 66 23.33 2.31 0.06
N ALA A 67 23.15 2.84 1.28
CA ALA A 67 23.62 2.22 2.51
C ALA A 67 22.95 0.85 2.74
N LEU A 68 21.63 0.74 2.54
CA LEU A 68 20.91 -0.53 2.62
C LEU A 68 21.41 -1.54 1.57
N GLY A 69 21.66 -1.08 0.34
CA GLY A 69 22.24 -1.90 -0.72
C GLY A 69 23.62 -2.44 -0.34
N SER A 70 24.49 -1.57 0.18
CA SER A 70 25.85 -1.90 0.62
C SER A 70 25.88 -2.82 1.84
N ALA A 71 24.88 -2.74 2.71
CA ALA A 71 24.69 -3.65 3.84
C ALA A 71 24.24 -5.07 3.44
N GLY A 72 24.06 -5.35 2.14
CA GLY A 72 23.68 -6.67 1.63
C GLY A 72 22.18 -6.88 1.47
N CYS A 73 21.33 -5.90 1.80
CA CYS A 73 19.88 -6.04 1.66
C CYS A 73 19.47 -6.33 0.22
N ALA A 74 20.12 -5.68 -0.75
CA ALA A 74 19.83 -5.89 -2.18
C ALA A 74 20.14 -7.32 -2.65
N ALA A 75 21.24 -7.91 -2.16
CA ALA A 75 21.62 -9.28 -2.49
C ALA A 75 20.67 -10.29 -1.83
N ALA A 76 20.34 -10.08 -0.54
CA ALA A 76 19.41 -10.93 0.19
C ALA A 76 17.99 -10.90 -0.42
N LEU A 77 17.48 -9.71 -0.77
CA LEU A 77 16.17 -9.58 -1.43
C LEU A 77 16.13 -10.31 -2.77
N ARG A 78 17.16 -10.16 -3.62
CA ARG A 78 17.24 -10.90 -4.89
C ARG A 78 17.26 -12.41 -4.68
N ALA A 79 17.94 -12.90 -3.64
CA ALA A 79 18.00 -14.33 -3.34
C ALA A 79 16.65 -14.94 -2.91
N VAL A 80 15.71 -14.12 -2.43
CA VAL A 80 14.31 -14.51 -2.18
C VAL A 80 13.35 -13.81 -3.14
N GLY A 81 13.83 -13.40 -4.31
CA GLY A 81 13.02 -12.82 -5.38
C GLY A 81 12.22 -13.89 -6.15
N PRO A 82 11.32 -13.48 -7.06
CA PRO A 82 10.40 -14.38 -7.77
C PRO A 82 11.08 -15.54 -8.51
N ASP A 83 12.29 -15.33 -9.03
CA ASP A 83 13.03 -16.34 -9.78
C ASP A 83 13.59 -17.47 -8.90
N SER A 84 13.86 -17.17 -7.62
CA SER A 84 14.46 -18.12 -6.66
C SER A 84 13.43 -18.66 -5.66
N PHE A 85 12.51 -17.81 -5.23
CA PHE A 85 11.49 -18.11 -4.23
C PHE A 85 10.09 -17.89 -4.83
N ALA A 86 9.69 -18.73 -5.78
CA ALA A 86 8.44 -18.54 -6.51
C ALA A 86 7.21 -18.78 -5.62
N LEU A 87 6.44 -17.73 -5.34
CA LEU A 87 5.18 -17.84 -4.60
C LEU A 87 4.13 -18.60 -5.43
N PRO A 88 3.17 -19.31 -4.78
CA PRO A 88 2.03 -19.90 -5.47
C PRO A 88 1.33 -18.90 -6.41
N PRO A 89 0.96 -19.30 -7.64
CA PRO A 89 0.33 -18.40 -8.60
C PRO A 89 -0.95 -17.77 -8.05
N GLY A 90 -1.07 -16.44 -8.19
CA GLY A 90 -2.25 -15.69 -7.75
C GLY A 90 -2.34 -15.43 -6.25
N LEU A 91 -1.38 -15.90 -5.43
CA LEU A 91 -1.44 -15.77 -3.97
C LEU A 91 -1.61 -14.32 -3.50
N SER A 92 -0.92 -13.37 -4.13
CA SER A 92 -1.01 -11.94 -3.80
C SER A 92 -2.36 -11.27 -4.12
N ARG A 93 -3.27 -11.98 -4.81
CA ARG A 93 -4.62 -11.49 -5.16
C ARG A 93 -5.72 -12.17 -4.35
N ASP A 94 -5.40 -13.19 -3.54
CA ASP A 94 -6.34 -13.94 -2.71
C ASP A 94 -5.84 -13.95 -1.27
N VAL A 95 -6.37 -13.02 -0.47
CA VAL A 95 -6.04 -12.87 0.96
C VAL A 95 -6.32 -14.15 1.75
N ALA A 96 -7.38 -14.88 1.42
CA ALA A 96 -7.73 -16.11 2.13
C ALA A 96 -6.72 -17.22 1.82
N ALA A 97 -6.29 -17.35 0.56
CA ALA A 97 -5.20 -18.25 0.19
C ALA A 97 -3.88 -17.82 0.83
N GLU A 98 -3.58 -16.52 0.86
CA GLU A 98 -2.37 -15.99 1.51
C GLU A 98 -2.32 -16.39 2.99
N LYS A 99 -3.43 -16.23 3.72
CA LYS A 99 -3.52 -16.63 5.13
C LYS A 99 -3.35 -18.14 5.32
N ARG A 100 -3.93 -18.97 4.44
CA ARG A 100 -3.77 -20.44 4.50
C ARG A 100 -2.34 -20.90 4.24
N GLU A 101 -1.64 -20.26 3.30
CA GLU A 101 -0.26 -20.62 2.93
C GLU A 101 0.80 -19.90 3.77
N ALA A 102 0.41 -18.98 4.66
CA ALA A 102 1.33 -18.13 5.44
C ALA A 102 2.41 -18.93 6.17
N GLY A 103 2.05 -20.05 6.82
CA GLY A 103 3.01 -20.89 7.52
C GLY A 103 4.05 -21.53 6.59
N ARG A 104 3.65 -21.92 5.36
CA ARG A 104 4.57 -22.50 4.36
C ARG A 104 5.48 -21.44 3.76
N VAL A 105 4.94 -20.26 3.46
CA VAL A 105 5.72 -19.11 2.95
C VAL A 105 6.72 -18.64 4.00
N ALA A 106 6.35 -18.65 5.28
CA ALA A 106 7.22 -18.22 6.37
C ALA A 106 8.24 -19.29 6.79
N ALA A 107 8.07 -20.57 6.41
CA ALA A 107 8.87 -21.68 6.94
C ALA A 107 10.40 -21.50 6.79
N PRO A 108 10.95 -21.09 5.63
CA PRO A 108 12.40 -20.89 5.50
C PRO A 108 12.96 -19.80 6.43
N PHE A 109 12.14 -18.78 6.72
CA PHE A 109 12.51 -17.69 7.61
C PHE A 109 12.43 -18.11 9.08
N TRP A 110 11.48 -18.97 9.44
CA TRP A 110 11.41 -19.58 10.76
C TRP A 110 12.61 -20.48 11.04
N VAL A 111 13.03 -21.30 10.09
CA VAL A 111 14.25 -22.12 10.24
C VAL A 111 15.46 -21.25 10.57
N GLU A 112 15.56 -20.07 9.95
CA GLU A 112 16.65 -19.13 10.21
C GLU A 112 16.53 -18.41 11.57
N ILE A 113 15.31 -18.10 12.00
CA ILE A 113 15.02 -17.54 13.33
C ILE A 113 15.34 -18.56 14.42
N ASP A 114 14.90 -19.81 14.27
CA ASP A 114 15.11 -20.88 15.24
C ASP A 114 16.61 -21.20 15.37
N ARG A 115 17.33 -21.20 14.24
CA ARG A 115 18.79 -21.37 14.23
C ARG A 115 19.52 -20.30 15.04
N SER A 116 19.01 -19.07 15.07
CA SER A 116 19.64 -18.01 15.86
C SER A 116 19.38 -18.15 17.37
N ALA A 117 18.42 -18.98 17.79
CA ALA A 117 18.26 -19.39 19.18
C ALA A 117 19.45 -20.24 19.64
N SER A 118 19.78 -21.29 18.87
CA SER A 118 20.84 -22.24 19.22
C SER A 118 22.24 -21.59 19.25
N GLY A 119 22.51 -20.65 18.35
CA GLY A 119 23.78 -19.91 18.36
C GLY A 119 23.92 -18.92 19.52
N ALA A 120 22.80 -18.44 20.08
CA ALA A 120 22.82 -17.53 21.24
C ALA A 120 23.14 -18.27 22.56
N GLU A 121 22.81 -19.56 22.65
CA GLU A 121 23.13 -20.39 23.83
C GLU A 121 24.63 -20.76 23.89
N GLU A 122 25.26 -21.04 22.74
CA GLU A 122 26.71 -21.34 22.68
C GLU A 122 27.59 -20.11 23.01
N GLU A 123 27.21 -18.90 22.59
CA GLU A 123 27.92 -17.66 22.95
C GLU A 123 27.61 -17.18 24.38
N GLY A 124 26.44 -17.54 24.93
CA GLY A 124 26.04 -17.24 26.32
C GLY A 124 26.94 -17.88 27.39
N GLY A 125 27.71 -18.92 27.04
CA GLY A 125 28.75 -19.51 27.88
C GLY A 125 30.06 -18.71 27.94
N ARG A 126 30.25 -17.71 27.05
CA ARG A 126 31.46 -16.89 26.94
C ARG A 126 31.12 -15.41 27.13
N ARG A 127 30.51 -15.06 28.27
CA ARG A 127 30.51 -13.67 28.75
C ARG A 127 31.91 -13.30 29.23
N GLU A 128 32.82 -13.04 28.28
CA GLU A 128 34.01 -12.26 28.58
C GLU A 128 33.55 -10.83 28.90
N LYS A 129 33.70 -10.46 30.18
CA LYS A 129 33.67 -9.07 30.62
C LYS A 129 34.95 -8.42 30.10
N ASP A 130 34.98 -8.02 28.84
CA ASP A 130 35.98 -7.06 28.40
C ASP A 130 35.28 -5.78 27.96
N GLY A 131 35.65 -4.70 28.63
CA GLY A 131 35.05 -3.39 28.46
C GLY A 131 35.49 -2.79 27.13
N GLY A 132 34.52 -2.39 26.31
CA GLY A 132 34.79 -1.53 25.16
C GLY A 132 34.20 -1.98 23.83
N GLU A 133 33.00 -2.55 23.78
CA GLU A 133 32.05 -2.46 22.66
C GLU A 133 30.72 -3.03 23.16
N GLU A 134 29.64 -2.24 23.14
CA GLU A 134 28.32 -2.72 23.55
C GLU A 134 27.95 -3.95 22.70
N GLY A 135 27.88 -5.12 23.33
CA GLY A 135 27.65 -6.39 22.65
C GLY A 135 26.45 -6.32 21.70
N VAL A 136 26.70 -6.59 20.41
CA VAL A 136 25.67 -6.59 19.37
C VAL A 136 24.54 -7.54 19.77
N ALA A 137 23.34 -7.00 19.99
CA ALA A 137 22.21 -7.80 20.42
C ALA A 137 21.81 -8.83 19.34
N ARG A 138 21.73 -10.10 19.75
CA ARG A 138 21.50 -11.29 18.91
C ARG A 138 20.34 -12.13 19.45
N GLY A 139 19.88 -13.09 18.66
CA GLY A 139 18.85 -14.06 19.03
C GLY A 139 17.59 -13.99 18.16
N PRO A 140 16.60 -14.87 18.42
CA PRO A 140 15.44 -15.07 17.55
C PRO A 140 14.65 -13.80 17.25
N ALA A 141 14.36 -12.98 18.26
CA ALA A 141 13.58 -11.76 18.07
C ALA A 141 14.33 -10.69 17.27
N TYR A 142 15.65 -10.59 17.43
CA TYR A 142 16.49 -9.68 16.64
C TYR A 142 16.61 -10.13 15.18
N THR A 143 16.73 -11.44 14.95
CA THR A 143 16.70 -12.02 13.59
C THR A 143 15.36 -11.78 12.93
N ALA A 144 14.25 -12.06 13.63
CA ALA A 144 12.90 -11.84 13.11
C ALA A 144 12.67 -10.36 12.76
N LEU A 145 13.04 -9.43 13.63
CA LEU A 145 12.95 -8.00 13.36
C LEU A 145 13.73 -7.59 12.11
N SER A 146 14.96 -8.10 11.94
CA SER A 146 15.76 -7.83 10.75
C SER A 146 15.15 -8.39 9.47
N LEU A 147 14.57 -9.59 9.52
CA LEU A 147 13.89 -10.21 8.38
C LEU A 147 12.62 -9.44 8.00
N VAL A 148 11.83 -8.99 8.99
CA VAL A 148 10.66 -8.15 8.74
C VAL A 148 11.08 -6.83 8.09
N LEU A 149 12.11 -6.17 8.61
CA LEU A 149 12.65 -4.94 8.01
C LEU A 149 13.19 -5.18 6.59
N LEU A 150 13.91 -6.28 6.36
CA LEU A 150 14.43 -6.64 5.04
C LEU A 150 13.28 -6.77 4.02
N LEU A 151 12.29 -7.59 4.36
CA LEU A 151 11.21 -7.96 3.44
C LEU A 151 10.24 -6.80 3.22
N ASP A 152 9.87 -6.06 4.25
CA ASP A 152 8.87 -5.00 4.14
C ASP A 152 9.47 -3.62 3.83
N GLN A 153 10.50 -3.21 4.59
CA GLN A 153 11.04 -1.85 4.50
C GLN A 153 12.15 -1.73 3.46
N CYS A 154 13.18 -2.58 3.53
CA CYS A 154 14.30 -2.52 2.60
C CYS A 154 13.84 -2.76 1.16
N SER A 155 12.82 -3.60 0.94
CA SER A 155 12.22 -3.77 -0.39
C SER A 155 11.59 -2.48 -0.93
N ARG A 156 10.87 -1.70 -0.10
CA ARG A 156 10.29 -0.40 -0.46
C ARG A 156 11.34 0.67 -0.75
N ASN A 157 12.47 0.63 -0.04
CA ASN A 157 13.62 1.51 -0.26
C ASN A 157 14.39 1.16 -1.54
N LEU A 158 14.72 -0.11 -1.75
CA LEU A 158 15.58 -0.54 -2.86
C LEU A 158 14.82 -0.69 -4.19
N PHE A 159 13.51 -0.91 -4.13
CA PHE A 159 12.66 -1.14 -5.30
C PHE A 159 11.63 -0.01 -5.51
N ARG A 160 11.99 1.25 -5.22
CA ARG A 160 11.12 2.43 -5.44
C ARG A 160 10.51 2.50 -6.84
N ALA A 161 11.27 2.13 -7.87
CA ALA A 161 10.81 2.11 -9.26
C ALA A 161 10.09 0.79 -9.66
N GLN A 162 10.14 -0.24 -8.82
CA GLN A 162 9.62 -1.58 -9.08
C GLN A 162 8.55 -1.96 -8.04
N GLN A 163 7.64 -1.04 -7.72
CA GLN A 163 6.65 -1.22 -6.65
C GLN A 163 5.73 -2.44 -6.86
N ALA A 164 5.48 -2.85 -8.11
CA ALA A 164 4.72 -4.06 -8.42
C ALA A 164 5.35 -5.30 -7.78
N LEU A 165 6.68 -5.41 -7.82
CA LEU A 165 7.45 -6.48 -7.20
C LEU A 165 7.28 -6.45 -5.68
N VAL A 166 7.32 -5.28 -5.06
CA VAL A 166 7.11 -5.12 -3.60
C VAL A 166 5.72 -5.64 -3.22
N TYR A 167 4.67 -5.11 -3.84
CA TYR A 167 3.29 -5.41 -3.46
C TYR A 167 2.87 -6.84 -3.73
N SER A 168 3.37 -7.43 -4.82
CA SER A 168 2.95 -8.77 -5.26
C SER A 168 3.83 -9.91 -4.72
N HIS A 169 5.02 -9.59 -4.19
CA HIS A 169 6.01 -10.58 -3.76
C HIS A 169 6.46 -10.36 -2.32
N TYR A 170 7.22 -9.30 -2.04
CA TYR A 170 7.83 -9.12 -0.72
C TYR A 170 6.81 -8.83 0.38
N ASP A 171 5.76 -8.09 0.07
CA ASP A 171 4.62 -7.84 0.97
C ASP A 171 3.96 -9.16 1.43
N VAL A 172 3.82 -10.14 0.53
CA VAL A 172 3.24 -11.46 0.84
C VAL A 172 4.13 -12.23 1.82
N ILE A 173 5.45 -12.21 1.58
CA ILE A 173 6.42 -12.90 2.45
C ILE A 173 6.46 -12.23 3.83
N ALA A 174 6.52 -10.90 3.88
CA ALA A 174 6.55 -10.13 5.12
C ALA A 174 5.29 -10.38 5.96
N ARG A 175 4.10 -10.32 5.36
CA ARG A 175 2.84 -10.61 6.06
C ARG A 175 2.74 -12.06 6.51
N SER A 176 3.22 -13.02 5.71
CA SER A 176 3.24 -14.44 6.09
C SER A 176 4.10 -14.68 7.33
N LEU A 177 5.28 -14.06 7.37
CA LEU A 177 6.18 -14.11 8.53
C LEU A 177 5.55 -13.45 9.76
N VAL A 178 5.04 -12.23 9.62
CA VAL A 178 4.42 -11.48 10.73
C VAL A 178 3.19 -12.20 11.27
N ARG A 179 2.27 -12.68 10.42
CA ARG A 179 1.09 -13.43 10.87
C ARG A 179 1.48 -14.70 11.63
N SER A 180 2.58 -15.34 11.23
CA SER A 180 3.10 -16.51 11.95
C SER A 180 3.68 -16.14 13.32
N ILE A 181 4.37 -15.00 13.43
CA ILE A 181 4.92 -14.49 14.71
C ILE A 181 3.80 -14.04 15.66
N LEU A 182 2.76 -13.41 15.12
CA LEU A 182 1.64 -12.86 15.90
C LEU A 182 0.51 -13.87 16.13
N ALA A 183 0.60 -15.06 15.55
CA ALA A 183 -0.40 -16.09 15.68
C ALA A 183 -0.68 -16.38 17.17
N PRO A 184 -1.95 -16.42 17.59
CA PRO A 184 -2.29 -16.86 18.93
C PRO A 184 -1.92 -18.34 19.07
N GLY A 185 -1.24 -18.68 20.16
CA GLY A 185 -0.86 -20.04 20.50
C GLY A 185 -0.55 -20.15 21.98
N ASP A 186 -0.45 -21.39 22.47
CA ASP A 186 -0.22 -21.67 23.90
C ASP A 186 1.21 -21.32 24.34
N ASP A 187 2.11 -21.07 23.38
CA ASP A 187 3.50 -20.73 23.62
C ASP A 187 3.77 -19.24 23.36
N GLU A 188 3.69 -18.42 24.42
CA GLU A 188 4.08 -17.01 24.35
C GLU A 188 5.54 -16.80 23.92
N ALA A 189 6.42 -17.82 24.02
CA ALA A 189 7.82 -17.67 23.58
C ALA A 189 7.93 -17.43 22.06
N ARG A 190 6.91 -17.84 21.28
CA ARG A 190 6.82 -17.55 19.84
C ARG A 190 6.43 -16.11 19.51
N ARG A 191 5.93 -15.36 20.49
CA ARG A 191 5.61 -13.92 20.36
C ARG A 191 6.88 -13.08 20.46
N LEU A 192 7.73 -13.20 19.44
CA LEU A 192 9.03 -12.54 19.37
C LEU A 192 8.94 -11.00 19.46
N ASP A 193 7.81 -10.41 19.10
CA ASP A 193 7.54 -8.98 19.27
C ASP A 193 7.53 -8.55 20.75
N LEU A 194 7.17 -9.44 21.67
CA LEU A 194 7.11 -9.16 23.11
C LEU A 194 8.49 -9.00 23.75
N GLN A 195 9.57 -9.47 23.11
CA GLN A 195 10.93 -9.16 23.57
C GLN A 195 11.25 -7.66 23.47
N PHE A 196 10.49 -6.91 22.65
CA PHE A 196 10.61 -5.46 22.49
C PHE A 196 9.52 -4.70 23.26
N ARG A 197 8.91 -5.29 24.29
CA ARG A 197 7.82 -4.66 25.06
C ARG A 197 8.23 -3.32 25.68
N ALA A 198 9.49 -3.20 26.12
CA ALA A 198 10.05 -1.96 26.65
C ALA A 198 10.53 -0.97 25.57
N ALA A 199 10.49 -1.35 24.30
CA ALA A 199 11.10 -0.64 23.17
C ALA A 199 10.13 -0.52 21.98
N PRO A 200 9.05 0.29 22.11
CA PRO A 200 8.00 0.40 21.09
C PRO A 200 8.51 0.86 19.71
N CYS A 201 9.57 1.67 19.66
CA CYS A 201 10.24 2.05 18.40
C CYS A 201 10.82 0.85 17.63
N TYR A 202 11.19 -0.23 18.32
CA TYR A 202 11.62 -1.47 17.69
C TYR A 202 10.41 -2.37 17.40
N ARG A 203 9.50 -2.48 18.37
CA ARG A 203 8.34 -3.37 18.30
C ARG A 203 7.37 -3.03 17.17
N ILE A 204 7.19 -1.73 16.86
CA ILE A 204 6.21 -1.28 15.86
C ILE A 204 6.45 -1.89 14.48
N TRP A 205 7.70 -2.20 14.14
CA TRP A 205 8.09 -2.74 12.84
C TRP A 205 7.58 -4.16 12.59
N PHE A 206 7.27 -4.92 13.64
CA PHE A 206 6.56 -6.20 13.49
C PHE A 206 5.14 -6.00 12.96
N TYR A 207 4.54 -4.83 13.11
CA TYR A 207 3.14 -4.59 12.78
C TYR A 207 2.93 -3.81 11.48
N ILE A 208 3.92 -3.03 11.05
CA ILE A 208 3.83 -2.26 9.80
C ILE A 208 3.45 -3.10 8.57
N PRO A 209 3.90 -4.37 8.41
CA PRO A 209 3.44 -5.21 7.30
C PRO A 209 1.92 -5.43 7.26
N LEU A 210 1.24 -5.36 8.42
CA LEU A 210 -0.22 -5.44 8.50
C LEU A 210 -0.89 -4.17 7.94
N MET A 211 -0.34 -2.98 8.23
CA MET A 211 -0.77 -1.71 7.61
C MET A 211 -0.63 -1.74 6.08
N HIS A 212 0.34 -2.49 5.57
CA HIS A 212 0.57 -2.65 4.14
C HIS A 212 -0.33 -3.71 3.48
N SER A 213 -1.15 -4.42 4.25
CA SER A 213 -2.11 -5.39 3.74
C SER A 213 -3.32 -4.70 3.09
N GLU A 214 -3.91 -5.32 2.07
CA GLU A 214 -5.23 -4.93 1.54
C GLU A 214 -6.35 -5.78 2.16
N ASP A 215 -6.21 -6.14 3.44
CA ASP A 215 -7.15 -6.95 4.22
C ASP A 215 -7.58 -6.22 5.50
N LEU A 216 -8.88 -5.98 5.67
CA LEU A 216 -9.40 -5.28 6.87
C LEU A 216 -9.10 -6.05 8.17
N GLY A 217 -9.01 -7.38 8.14
CA GLY A 217 -8.68 -8.18 9.33
C GLY A 217 -7.26 -7.95 9.85
N ASP A 218 -6.29 -7.70 8.96
CA ASP A 218 -4.94 -7.31 9.37
C ASP A 218 -4.92 -5.91 10.00
N HIS A 219 -5.75 -4.99 9.51
CA HIS A 219 -5.93 -3.67 10.13
C HIS A 219 -6.61 -3.75 11.51
N ASP A 220 -7.57 -4.65 11.69
CA ASP A 220 -8.17 -4.93 13.00
C ASP A 220 -7.10 -5.45 13.98
N LEU A 221 -6.28 -6.41 13.55
CA LEU A 221 -5.18 -6.95 14.36
C LEU A 221 -4.16 -5.87 14.72
N PHE A 222 -3.76 -5.05 13.76
CA PHE A 222 -2.79 -3.98 14.02
C PHE A 222 -3.35 -2.91 14.97
N SER A 223 -4.60 -2.51 14.78
CA SER A 223 -5.29 -1.58 15.69
C SER A 223 -5.34 -2.13 17.12
N ALA A 224 -5.59 -3.43 17.29
CA ALA A 224 -5.53 -4.08 18.61
C ALA A 224 -4.11 -4.08 19.21
N MET A 225 -3.07 -4.31 18.40
CA MET A 225 -1.68 -4.24 18.86
C MET A 225 -1.30 -2.80 19.26
N LEU A 226 -1.74 -1.79 18.52
CA LEU A 226 -1.52 -0.38 18.86
C LEU A 226 -2.18 0.00 20.18
N ALA A 227 -3.42 -0.43 20.42
CA ALA A 227 -4.10 -0.18 21.69
C ALA A 227 -3.35 -0.81 22.88
N ARG A 228 -2.80 -2.02 22.69
CA ARG A 228 -1.94 -2.66 23.70
C ARG A 228 -0.62 -1.90 23.89
N LEU A 229 0.03 -1.46 22.82
CA LEU A 229 1.25 -0.65 22.88
C LEU A 229 1.01 0.67 23.61
N GLU A 230 -0.09 1.37 23.32
CA GLU A 230 -0.45 2.63 23.98
C GLU A 230 -0.62 2.42 25.48
N THR A 231 -1.34 1.36 25.87
CA THR A 231 -1.49 0.97 27.29
C THR A 231 -0.14 0.70 27.94
N GLU A 232 0.74 -0.04 27.27
CA GLU A 232 2.07 -0.37 27.80
C GLU A 232 3.02 0.85 27.83
N CYS A 233 2.75 1.89 27.05
CA CYS A 233 3.54 3.13 27.01
C CYS A 233 3.03 4.23 27.98
N GLN A 234 1.92 3.99 28.69
CA GLN A 234 1.39 4.92 29.68
C GLN A 234 2.48 5.36 30.67
N GLY A 235 2.45 6.65 31.03
CA GLY A 235 3.47 7.28 31.87
C GLY A 235 4.73 7.75 31.12
N ASN A 236 4.85 7.50 29.80
CA ASN A 236 5.89 8.07 28.95
C ASN A 236 5.25 8.85 27.79
N GLU A 237 5.21 10.18 27.92
CA GLU A 237 4.49 11.07 27.01
C GLU A 237 5.03 11.00 25.59
N ALA A 238 6.35 11.14 25.41
CA ALA A 238 6.98 11.12 24.08
C ALA A 238 6.69 9.83 23.32
N THR A 239 6.76 8.70 24.01
CA THR A 239 6.50 7.39 23.41
C THR A 239 5.01 7.19 23.13
N SER A 240 4.14 7.67 24.02
CA SER A 240 2.69 7.64 23.81
C SER A 240 2.29 8.48 22.59
N GLU A 241 2.91 9.64 22.39
CA GLU A 241 2.68 10.47 21.21
C GLU A 241 3.12 9.76 19.92
N PHE A 242 4.27 9.08 19.94
CA PHE A 242 4.72 8.27 18.81
C PHE A 242 3.68 7.20 18.43
N VAL A 243 3.17 6.43 19.41
CA VAL A 243 2.15 5.41 19.17
C VAL A 243 0.85 6.02 18.63
N LYS A 244 0.41 7.17 19.16
CA LYS A 244 -0.78 7.89 18.67
C LYS A 244 -0.63 8.36 17.22
N ARG A 245 0.55 8.86 16.84
CA ARG A 245 0.83 9.24 15.44
C ARG A 245 0.76 8.02 14.53
N THR A 246 1.27 6.87 14.96
CA THR A 246 1.13 5.62 14.20
C THR A 246 -0.32 5.16 14.10
N ALA A 247 -1.12 5.28 15.16
CA ALA A 247 -2.55 4.97 15.13
C ALA A 247 -3.33 5.88 14.17
N ALA A 248 -2.98 7.17 14.08
CA ALA A 248 -3.57 8.08 13.11
C ALA A 248 -3.22 7.70 11.65
N ALA A 249 -1.97 7.27 11.42
CA ALA A 249 -1.55 6.77 10.11
C ALA A 249 -2.29 5.47 9.75
N GLU A 250 -2.41 4.54 10.70
CA GLU A 250 -3.15 3.29 10.53
C GLU A 250 -4.62 3.54 10.18
N LYS A 251 -5.29 4.44 10.90
CA LYS A 251 -6.67 4.85 10.57
C LYS A 251 -6.78 5.35 9.13
N THR A 252 -5.85 6.19 8.68
CA THR A 252 -5.85 6.71 7.30
C THR A 252 -5.71 5.59 6.27
N HIS A 253 -4.90 4.57 6.55
CA HIS A 253 -4.75 3.41 5.67
C HIS A 253 -6.02 2.56 5.64
N ARG A 254 -6.62 2.29 6.81
CA ARG A 254 -7.89 1.59 6.92
C ARG A 254 -9.02 2.32 6.17
N ASP A 255 -9.14 3.63 6.32
CA ASP A 255 -10.17 4.44 5.66
C ASP A 255 -10.11 4.31 4.13
N LEU A 256 -8.91 4.15 3.56
CA LEU A 256 -8.75 3.88 2.12
C LEU A 256 -9.28 2.50 1.74
N LEU A 257 -9.01 1.46 2.54
CA LEU A 257 -9.53 0.12 2.30
C LEU A 257 -11.05 0.04 2.47
N GLU A 258 -11.61 0.66 3.50
CA GLU A 258 -13.07 0.70 3.69
C GLU A 258 -13.76 1.39 2.51
N LYS A 259 -13.14 2.46 1.98
CA LYS A 259 -13.71 3.23 0.87
C LYS A 259 -13.53 2.57 -0.50
N PHE A 260 -12.39 1.92 -0.75
CA PHE A 260 -12.02 1.46 -2.09
C PHE A 260 -11.81 -0.05 -2.21
N GLY A 261 -11.84 -0.79 -1.10
CA GLY A 261 -11.53 -2.22 -1.02
C GLY A 261 -10.05 -2.56 -1.26
N ARG A 262 -9.21 -1.56 -1.50
CA ARG A 262 -7.78 -1.68 -1.83
C ARG A 262 -7.09 -0.32 -1.73
N TYR A 263 -5.77 -0.26 -1.91
CA TYR A 263 -5.01 0.98 -2.01
C TYR A 263 -4.98 1.52 -3.45
N PRO A 264 -5.71 2.62 -3.78
CA PRO A 264 -5.83 3.07 -5.17
C PRO A 264 -4.50 3.48 -5.81
N HIS A 265 -3.54 3.95 -5.01
CA HIS A 265 -2.21 4.33 -5.49
C HIS A 265 -1.41 3.13 -6.04
N ARG A 266 -1.77 1.88 -5.68
CA ARG A 266 -1.10 0.67 -6.19
C ARG A 266 -1.58 0.26 -7.58
N ASN A 267 -2.71 0.80 -8.06
CA ASN A 267 -3.33 0.40 -9.33
C ASN A 267 -2.37 0.50 -10.52
N LYS A 268 -1.66 1.63 -10.63
CA LYS A 268 -0.69 1.87 -11.71
C LYS A 268 0.44 0.83 -11.71
N ALA A 269 0.98 0.52 -10.54
CA ALA A 269 2.07 -0.45 -10.41
C ALA A 269 1.59 -1.88 -10.72
N LEU A 270 0.39 -2.24 -10.27
CA LEU A 270 -0.16 -3.59 -10.42
C LEU A 270 -0.87 -3.83 -11.77
N GLY A 271 -0.82 -2.87 -12.69
CA GLY A 271 -1.49 -2.97 -13.99
C GLY A 271 -3.01 -3.10 -13.89
N SER A 272 -3.60 -2.78 -12.73
CA SER A 272 -5.05 -2.72 -12.59
C SER A 272 -5.52 -1.42 -13.23
N ALA A 273 -6.36 -1.52 -14.27
CA ALA A 273 -7.13 -0.37 -14.72
C ALA A 273 -7.83 0.25 -13.50
N LEU A 274 -7.90 1.59 -13.44
CA LEU A 274 -8.63 2.32 -12.41
C LEU A 274 -9.98 1.64 -12.19
N ILE A 275 -10.14 0.94 -11.07
CA ILE A 275 -11.42 0.41 -10.64
C ILE A 275 -12.22 1.61 -10.11
N PHE A 276 -12.60 2.52 -11.01
CA PHE A 276 -13.95 3.03 -10.98
C PHE A 276 -14.86 1.80 -11.17
N PHE A 277 -16.01 1.71 -10.49
CA PHE A 277 -16.98 0.60 -10.61
C PHE A 277 -16.84 -0.60 -9.64
N ALA A 278 -16.59 -0.36 -8.36
CA ALA A 278 -17.17 -1.24 -7.32
C ALA A 278 -18.39 -0.59 -6.65
N ASP A 279 -18.31 0.70 -6.30
CA ASP A 279 -19.41 1.42 -5.63
C ASP A 279 -20.51 1.91 -6.61
N VAL A 280 -20.18 2.04 -7.90
CA VAL A 280 -21.16 2.47 -8.91
C VAL A 280 -22.11 1.34 -9.32
N SER A 281 -21.66 0.08 -9.39
CA SER A 281 -22.54 -1.06 -9.70
C SER A 281 -23.52 -1.38 -8.57
N ALA A 282 -23.10 -1.27 -7.30
CA ALA A 282 -24.00 -1.49 -6.17
C ALA A 282 -25.09 -0.40 -6.08
N ARG A 283 -24.74 0.87 -6.35
CA ARG A 283 -25.69 1.98 -6.37
C ARG A 283 -26.53 2.09 -7.64
N LEU A 284 -26.03 1.60 -8.78
CA LEU A 284 -26.82 1.47 -10.03
C LEU A 284 -27.77 0.26 -9.99
N ALA A 285 -27.45 -0.80 -9.25
CA ALA A 285 -28.36 -1.93 -9.08
C ALA A 285 -29.63 -1.53 -8.30
N GLU A 286 -29.55 -0.54 -7.41
CA GLU A 286 -30.72 0.10 -6.79
C GLU A 286 -31.41 1.13 -7.70
N PHE A 287 -30.80 1.54 -8.81
CA PHE A 287 -31.31 2.56 -9.72
C PHE A 287 -31.38 2.03 -11.18
N HIS A 288 -32.45 1.28 -11.43
CA HIS A 288 -33.02 0.93 -12.75
C HIS A 288 -32.28 -0.16 -13.55
N ALA A 289 -32.97 -1.31 -13.68
CA ALA A 289 -32.55 -2.50 -14.42
C ALA A 289 -32.40 -2.34 -15.96
N ASN A 290 -32.67 -1.17 -16.54
CA ASN A 290 -32.66 -0.99 -18.00
C ASN A 290 -31.35 -0.42 -18.58
N THR A 291 -30.47 0.18 -17.77
CA THR A 291 -29.22 0.78 -18.26
C THR A 291 -28.07 -0.23 -18.34
N LEU A 292 -28.11 -1.29 -17.53
CA LEU A 292 -27.04 -2.31 -17.49
C LEU A 292 -27.02 -3.20 -18.75
N PHE A 293 -28.14 -3.30 -19.47
CA PHE A 293 -28.27 -4.15 -20.65
C PHE A 293 -27.46 -3.62 -21.85
N VAL A 294 -27.26 -2.31 -21.94
CA VAL A 294 -26.59 -1.67 -23.10
C VAL A 294 -25.07 -1.83 -23.04
N ILE A 295 -24.47 -1.80 -21.84
CA ILE A 295 -23.01 -1.86 -21.66
C ILE A 295 -22.49 -3.31 -21.85
N LEU A 296 -23.21 -4.31 -21.33
CA LEU A 296 -22.79 -5.71 -21.43
C LEU A 296 -22.99 -6.27 -22.85
N HIS A 297 -23.99 -5.82 -23.60
CA HIS A 297 -24.21 -6.28 -24.98
C HIS A 297 -23.16 -5.75 -25.97
N HIS A 298 -22.62 -4.54 -25.75
CA HIS A 298 -21.62 -3.95 -26.66
C HIS A 298 -20.20 -4.50 -26.47
N LEU A 299 -19.82 -4.91 -25.25
CA LEU A 299 -18.49 -5.48 -24.99
C LEU A 299 -18.32 -6.93 -25.48
N ASN A 300 -19.41 -7.66 -25.68
CA ASN A 300 -19.38 -9.04 -26.20
C ASN A 300 -19.49 -9.14 -27.74
N SER A 301 -19.61 -8.01 -28.45
CA SER A 301 -19.89 -7.98 -29.89
C SER A 301 -18.74 -7.44 -30.75
N THR A 302 -17.57 -7.12 -30.17
CA THR A 302 -16.42 -6.59 -30.92
C THR A 302 -15.72 -7.70 -31.73
N PRO A 303 -15.68 -7.63 -33.07
CA PRO A 303 -14.96 -8.60 -33.88
C PRO A 303 -13.44 -8.46 -33.68
N GLN A 304 -12.71 -9.57 -33.77
CA GLN A 304 -11.25 -9.60 -33.66
C GLN A 304 -10.61 -8.73 -34.76
N GLY A 305 -9.92 -7.65 -34.36
CA GLY A 305 -9.13 -6.82 -35.28
C GLY A 305 -9.00 -5.32 -34.93
N CYS A 306 -9.81 -4.76 -34.02
CA CYS A 306 -9.72 -3.33 -33.66
C CYS A 306 -8.92 -3.10 -32.37
N GLN A 307 -8.05 -2.07 -32.39
CA GLN A 307 -7.31 -1.64 -31.20
C GLN A 307 -8.21 -0.91 -30.18
N PRO A 308 -7.93 -1.02 -28.87
CA PRO A 308 -8.71 -0.34 -27.83
C PRO A 308 -8.53 1.20 -27.90
N PRO A 309 -9.54 2.00 -27.50
CA PRO A 309 -9.48 3.45 -27.60
C PRO A 309 -8.44 4.08 -26.67
N GLU A 310 -7.70 5.07 -27.18
CA GLU A 310 -6.75 5.88 -26.40
C GLU A 310 -7.46 6.92 -25.52
N LEU A 311 -7.12 6.96 -24.23
CA LEU A 311 -7.56 7.98 -23.28
C LEU A 311 -6.65 9.21 -23.36
N ARG A 312 -7.17 10.34 -23.87
CA ARG A 312 -6.50 11.65 -23.74
C ARG A 312 -7.12 12.46 -22.60
N THR A 313 -6.28 12.93 -21.69
CA THR A 313 -6.71 13.74 -20.54
C THR A 313 -6.63 15.24 -20.87
N CYS A 314 -7.78 15.91 -20.93
CA CYS A 314 -7.88 17.35 -20.74
C CYS A 314 -8.83 17.63 -19.56
N GLY A 315 -8.63 18.72 -18.82
CA GLY A 315 -9.11 18.93 -17.46
C GLY A 315 -10.57 18.51 -17.14
N ARG A 316 -10.73 17.78 -16.03
CA ARG A 316 -11.97 17.45 -15.27
C ARG A 316 -13.19 16.87 -16.01
N TYR A 317 -13.09 16.49 -17.28
CA TYR A 317 -14.13 15.70 -17.96
C TYR A 317 -13.48 14.63 -18.85
N HIS A 318 -14.02 13.41 -18.83
CA HIS A 318 -13.56 12.31 -19.67
C HIS A 318 -14.36 12.31 -20.99
N LEU A 319 -13.69 12.51 -22.11
CA LEU A 319 -14.26 12.40 -23.46
C LEU A 319 -13.73 11.12 -24.12
N PHE A 320 -14.61 10.38 -24.80
CA PHE A 320 -14.26 9.24 -25.64
C PHE A 320 -14.29 9.70 -27.11
N GLU A 321 -13.14 9.74 -27.78
CA GLU A 321 -13.06 10.01 -29.22
C GLU A 321 -12.85 8.71 -30.01
N HIS A 322 -13.62 8.55 -31.09
CA HIS A 322 -13.51 7.44 -32.04
C HIS A 322 -12.45 7.76 -33.11
N ASN A 323 -11.37 6.98 -33.18
CA ASN A 323 -10.45 7.03 -34.33
C ASN A 323 -10.89 6.07 -35.43
N ARG A 324 -11.09 6.62 -36.64
CA ARG A 324 -11.63 5.97 -37.84
C ARG A 324 -10.68 4.94 -38.46
N CYS A 325 -11.27 3.92 -39.10
CA CYS A 325 -10.66 3.18 -40.20
C CYS A 325 -11.62 3.00 -41.39
N VAL A 326 -11.16 3.50 -42.54
CA VAL A 326 -11.23 2.97 -43.92
C VAL A 326 -12.52 3.03 -44.77
N ALA A 327 -12.41 3.88 -45.79
CA ALA A 327 -12.79 3.75 -47.21
C ALA A 327 -14.21 3.32 -47.69
N ALA A 328 -14.63 4.13 -48.67
CA ALA A 328 -15.40 3.82 -49.87
C ALA A 328 -16.94 4.03 -49.87
N LYS A 329 -17.28 4.96 -50.78
CA LYS A 329 -18.52 5.17 -51.55
C LYS A 329 -19.60 6.11 -51.01
N GLU A 330 -19.82 7.11 -51.84
CA GLU A 330 -20.89 8.11 -51.95
C GLU A 330 -22.23 7.69 -51.36
N MET A 331 -22.81 8.55 -50.50
CA MET A 331 -24.13 9.12 -50.75
C MET A 331 -24.43 10.27 -49.79
N ASP A 332 -24.70 11.40 -50.42
CA ASP A 332 -25.64 12.47 -50.11
C ASP A 332 -26.00 12.85 -48.67
N THR A 333 -25.95 14.16 -48.47
CA THR A 333 -26.27 14.95 -47.29
C THR A 333 -27.69 14.73 -46.75
N ARG A 334 -27.81 14.44 -45.44
CA ARG A 334 -28.82 15.00 -44.50
C ARG A 334 -28.66 14.45 -43.08
N THR A 335 -28.32 15.36 -42.16
CA THR A 335 -28.63 15.36 -40.71
C THR A 335 -28.43 14.06 -39.91
N CYS A 336 -27.35 14.00 -39.13
CA CYS A 336 -27.32 13.21 -37.90
C CYS A 336 -26.84 14.13 -36.76
N GLY A 337 -27.68 14.32 -35.75
CA GLY A 337 -27.42 15.16 -34.58
C GLY A 337 -26.50 14.46 -33.59
N ASP A 338 -25.67 15.26 -32.92
CA ASP A 338 -24.76 14.82 -31.88
C ASP A 338 -25.52 14.58 -30.55
N ASP A 339 -25.67 13.32 -30.14
CA ASP A 339 -26.15 12.98 -28.80
C ASP A 339 -24.98 12.89 -27.82
N VAL A 340 -24.73 14.00 -27.10
CA VAL A 340 -23.82 14.04 -25.93
C VAL A 340 -24.66 13.84 -24.67
N VAL A 341 -24.45 12.72 -23.95
CA VAL A 341 -25.09 12.51 -22.64
C VAL A 341 -24.22 13.12 -21.53
N VAL A 342 -24.66 14.24 -20.97
CA VAL A 342 -24.05 14.87 -19.79
C VAL A 342 -24.83 14.48 -18.53
N LEU A 343 -24.23 13.67 -17.64
CA LEU A 343 -24.83 13.36 -16.33
C LEU A 343 -24.48 14.44 -15.30
N ARG A 344 -25.50 15.18 -14.85
CA ARG A 344 -25.42 16.15 -13.73
C ARG A 344 -26.04 15.53 -12.48
N LEU A 345 -25.25 15.33 -11.42
CA LEU A 345 -25.77 14.87 -10.12
C LEU A 345 -26.43 16.04 -9.36
N PRO A 346 -27.61 15.87 -8.74
CA PRO A 346 -28.24 16.92 -7.94
C PRO A 346 -27.65 16.99 -6.53
N PRO A 347 -27.68 18.17 -5.87
CA PRO A 347 -27.24 18.29 -4.48
C PRO A 347 -28.28 17.70 -3.51
N GLN A 348 -27.77 17.08 -2.45
CA GLN A 348 -28.53 16.46 -1.37
C GLN A 348 -29.22 17.53 -0.50
N GLY A 349 -30.54 17.44 -0.29
CA GLY A 349 -31.32 18.27 0.65
C GLY A 349 -32.57 17.52 1.15
N PRO A 350 -33.11 17.83 2.34
CA PRO A 350 -34.13 17.01 2.99
C PRO A 350 -35.51 17.16 2.32
N ARG A 351 -36.26 16.06 2.33
CA ARG A 351 -37.55 15.89 1.66
C ARG A 351 -38.60 16.91 2.12
N GLY A 352 -39.10 17.73 1.19
CA GLY A 352 -40.28 18.56 1.35
C GLY A 352 -41.27 18.35 0.20
N LYS A 353 -42.54 18.11 0.53
CA LYS A 353 -43.65 17.89 -0.42
C LYS A 353 -44.09 19.20 -1.07
N PHE A 354 -44.16 19.29 -2.40
CA PHE A 354 -45.06 20.23 -3.10
C PHE A 354 -45.56 19.63 -4.43
N GLY A 355 -46.86 19.79 -4.69
CA GLY A 355 -47.59 19.32 -5.89
C GLY A 355 -47.41 20.25 -7.11
N PRO A 356 -48.16 20.00 -8.20
CA PRO A 356 -47.81 20.47 -9.54
C PRO A 356 -48.36 21.87 -9.85
N SER A 357 -47.61 22.67 -10.61
CA SER A 357 -48.15 23.79 -11.40
C SER A 357 -47.26 24.09 -12.62
N PRO A 358 -47.84 24.49 -13.77
CA PRO A 358 -47.15 24.64 -15.05
C PRO A 358 -46.83 26.10 -15.37
N SER A 359 -45.61 26.35 -15.87
CA SER A 359 -45.25 27.32 -16.93
C SER A 359 -43.75 27.61 -16.79
N ASP A 360 -42.99 27.46 -17.88
CA ASP A 360 -42.23 28.58 -18.44
C ASP A 360 -41.33 28.08 -19.58
N THR A 361 -41.48 28.79 -20.68
CA THR A 361 -40.88 28.68 -22.00
C THR A 361 -39.35 28.80 -22.02
N PHE A 362 -38.70 27.97 -22.84
CA PHE A 362 -37.28 28.03 -23.18
C PHE A 362 -36.96 29.16 -24.20
N PRO A 363 -35.84 29.90 -24.07
CA PRO A 363 -35.26 30.69 -25.16
C PRO A 363 -34.17 29.91 -25.95
N PRO A 364 -33.90 30.28 -27.22
CA PRO A 364 -33.16 29.46 -28.18
C PRO A 364 -31.62 29.62 -28.12
N CYS A 365 -30.94 28.63 -28.70
CA CYS A 365 -29.49 28.47 -28.82
C CYS A 365 -28.80 29.56 -29.68
N PHE A 366 -27.60 30.00 -29.27
CA PHE A 366 -26.69 30.82 -30.10
C PHE A 366 -25.64 29.92 -30.83
N PRO A 367 -25.27 30.23 -32.09
CA PRO A 367 -24.32 29.44 -32.86
C PRO A 367 -22.85 29.80 -32.58
N LEU A 368 -21.98 28.80 -32.72
CA LEU A 368 -20.51 28.89 -32.62
C LEU A 368 -19.91 29.69 -33.78
N GLY A 369 -19.01 30.64 -33.45
CA GLY A 369 -18.19 31.36 -34.41
C GLY A 369 -16.82 31.70 -33.83
N GLN A 370 -15.78 31.10 -34.41
CA GLN A 370 -14.38 31.54 -34.54
C GLN A 370 -13.67 32.19 -33.34
N CYS A 371 -12.67 31.48 -32.80
CA CYS A 371 -11.56 32.09 -32.07
C CYS A 371 -10.25 31.61 -32.71
N ASP A 372 -9.75 32.39 -33.66
CA ASP A 372 -8.33 32.45 -34.00
C ASP A 372 -7.72 33.67 -33.31
N GLY A 373 -6.58 33.45 -32.66
CA GLY A 373 -5.70 34.49 -32.13
C GLY A 373 -6.02 34.96 -30.71
N ILE A 374 -5.15 34.60 -29.76
CA ILE A 374 -4.48 35.50 -28.79
C ILE A 374 -3.52 34.62 -27.97
N ASP A 375 -2.24 34.84 -28.23
CA ASP A 375 -1.12 34.38 -27.41
C ASP A 375 -1.12 35.06 -26.02
N GLU A 376 -0.60 34.31 -25.04
CA GLU A 376 -0.02 34.71 -23.75
C GLU A 376 -0.71 35.80 -22.90
N PHE A 377 -1.12 35.48 -21.67
CA PHE A 377 -0.86 36.33 -20.49
C PHE A 377 -0.84 35.48 -19.17
N PRO A 378 -0.05 35.87 -18.15
CA PRO A 378 0.63 34.98 -17.22
C PRO A 378 -0.02 34.82 -15.85
N GLN A 379 0.49 33.82 -15.13
CA GLN A 379 0.17 33.50 -13.74
C GLN A 379 0.43 34.68 -12.78
N GLN A 380 -0.62 35.19 -12.12
CA GLN A 380 -0.62 35.59 -10.71
C GLN A 380 -2.02 36.08 -10.30
N LYS A 381 -2.43 35.73 -9.06
CA LYS A 381 -3.72 36.00 -8.38
C LYS A 381 -4.78 34.89 -8.46
N LYS A 382 -4.53 33.79 -7.74
CA LYS A 382 -5.59 32.94 -7.15
C LYS A 382 -5.45 32.89 -5.63
N MET A 383 -5.80 33.99 -4.96
CA MET A 383 -6.17 33.99 -3.53
C MET A 383 -7.17 35.13 -3.28
N SER A 384 -8.42 34.95 -3.71
CA SER A 384 -9.55 35.72 -3.15
C SER A 384 -10.93 35.11 -3.44
N ALA A 385 -11.06 34.18 -4.39
CA ALA A 385 -12.35 33.57 -4.71
C ALA A 385 -12.81 32.44 -3.77
N TRP A 386 -11.90 31.80 -3.00
CA TRP A 386 -12.26 30.68 -2.11
C TRP A 386 -12.85 31.09 -0.75
N LYS A 387 -12.67 32.35 -0.31
CA LYS A 387 -13.22 32.83 0.97
C LYS A 387 -14.69 33.25 0.92
N LYS A 388 -15.30 33.40 -0.26
CA LYS A 388 -16.74 33.75 -0.41
C LYS A 388 -17.67 32.54 -0.57
N ALA A 389 -17.15 31.35 -0.91
CA ALA A 389 -17.97 30.15 -1.08
C ALA A 389 -18.25 29.38 0.24
N LEU A 390 -17.54 29.69 1.33
CA LEU A 390 -17.68 28.98 2.61
C LEU A 390 -18.73 29.60 3.56
N LEU A 391 -19.37 30.71 3.19
CA LEU A 391 -20.33 31.43 4.04
C LEU A 391 -21.81 31.26 3.65
N CYS A 392 -22.14 30.47 2.63
CA CYS A 392 -23.55 30.16 2.28
C CYS A 392 -23.97 28.71 2.58
N ALA A 393 -23.19 27.94 3.34
CA ALA A 393 -23.56 26.58 3.77
C ALA A 393 -23.96 26.48 5.26
N LYS A 394 -24.31 27.62 5.88
CA LYS A 394 -24.98 27.69 7.18
C LYS A 394 -26.12 28.72 7.11
N ALA A 395 -27.22 28.32 6.51
CA ALA A 395 -28.57 28.87 6.71
C ALA A 395 -29.57 27.78 6.34
#